data_AF-A0A820GV18-F1
#
_entry.id   AF-A0A820GV18-F1
#
_cell.length_a   1.000
_cell.length_b   1.000
_cell.length_c   1.000
_cell.angle_alpha   90.00
_cell.angle_beta   90.00
_cell.angle_gamma   90.00
#
_symmetry.space_group_name_H-M   'P 1'
#
loop_
_entity.id
_entity.type
_entity.pdbx_description
1 polymer ?
#
loop_
_entity_poly.entity_id
_entity_poly.type
_entity_poly.pdbx_seq_one_letter_code
_entity_poly.pdbx_strand_id
1 'polypeptide(L)'
;RYRDGQPQYLTGGIHHYLCQTRSKRDSRRELLCVAVTMADVYPGEGWNFVYGQACFVEHVGVYSFARLDPLFYRATAEEIQRTPLTEEHSIIILRRCIKIILHEIGHIFGLYHCIYYLCLMNGFNNETEMDWKPLHLCPVCLHKLYSTLQFDVRHLYATFANLCDTYGLEKECKWYRKRLQYLQ
;
A
#
# COMPACT_ATOMS: atom_id res chain seq x y z
N ARG A 1 20.69 7.72 -5.95
CA ARG A 1 21.82 7.93 -5.00
C ARG A 1 22.05 6.64 -4.21
N TYR A 2 23.17 6.50 -3.50
CA TYR A 2 23.35 5.42 -2.54
C TYR A 2 23.21 5.97 -1.12
N ARG A 3 22.58 5.21 -0.23
CA ARG A 3 22.48 5.49 1.20
C ARG A 3 22.51 4.17 1.96
N ASP A 4 23.31 4.10 3.02
CA ASP A 4 23.48 2.90 3.86
C ASP A 4 23.84 1.65 3.02
N GLY A 5 24.63 1.83 1.96
CA GLY A 5 25.03 0.75 1.04
C GLY A 5 23.94 0.30 0.06
N GLN A 6 22.74 0.89 0.11
CA GLN A 6 21.61 0.54 -0.75
C GLN A 6 21.32 1.62 -1.81
N PRO A 7 20.86 1.24 -3.02
CA PRO A 7 20.40 2.20 -4.01
C PRO A 7 19.08 2.83 -3.54
N GLN A 8 19.01 4.17 -3.64
CA GLN A 8 17.83 4.99 -3.46
C GLN A 8 17.45 5.70 -4.76
N TYR A 9 16.20 5.53 -5.20
CA TYR A 9 15.67 6.18 -6.41
C TYR A 9 14.86 7.44 -6.09
N LEU A 10 15.00 8.47 -6.92
CA LEU A 10 14.21 9.70 -6.81
C LEU A 10 12.81 9.44 -7.36
N THR A 11 11.76 9.68 -6.55
CA THR A 11 10.36 9.43 -6.94
C THR A 11 9.96 10.22 -8.18
N GLY A 12 10.40 11.47 -8.31
CA GLY A 12 10.08 12.34 -9.45
C GLY A 12 10.55 11.77 -10.79
N GLY A 13 11.71 11.10 -10.83
CA GLY A 13 12.19 10.43 -12.05
C GLY A 13 11.31 9.25 -12.46
N ILE A 14 10.82 8.49 -11.47
CA ILE A 14 9.90 7.36 -11.70
C ILE A 14 8.54 7.89 -12.17
N HIS A 15 7.99 8.92 -11.53
CA HIS A 15 6.74 9.56 -11.97
C HIS A 15 6.84 10.05 -13.42
N HIS A 16 7.93 10.73 -13.77
CA HIS A 16 8.14 11.21 -15.15
C HIS A 16 8.12 10.05 -16.16
N TYR A 17 8.81 8.94 -15.85
CA TYR A 17 8.80 7.75 -16.69
C TYR A 17 7.39 7.13 -16.81
N LEU A 18 6.64 7.05 -15.70
CA LEU A 18 5.27 6.53 -15.71
C LEU A 18 4.34 7.41 -16.54
N CYS A 19 4.43 8.74 -16.43
CA CYS A 19 3.66 9.67 -17.26
C CYS A 19 3.91 9.46 -18.75
N GLN A 20 5.19 9.37 -19.16
CA GLN A 20 5.56 9.17 -20.57
C GLN A 20 5.14 7.80 -21.14
N THR A 21 5.15 6.77 -20.30
CA THR A 21 4.77 5.41 -20.74
C THR A 21 3.26 5.26 -20.77
N ARG A 22 2.54 5.80 -19.79
CA ARG A 22 1.08 5.86 -19.76
C ARG A 22 0.51 6.66 -20.94
N SER A 23 1.11 7.80 -21.29
CA SER A 23 0.64 8.63 -22.42
C SER A 23 0.74 7.93 -23.78
N LYS A 24 1.56 6.87 -23.89
CA LYS A 24 1.69 6.03 -25.09
C LYS A 24 0.66 4.90 -25.15
N ARG A 25 -0.08 4.67 -24.06
CA ARG A 25 -1.14 3.65 -23.95
C ARG A 25 -2.51 4.30 -24.11
N ASP A 26 -3.54 3.48 -24.31
CA ASP A 26 -4.92 3.97 -24.36
C ASP A 26 -5.35 4.50 -22.98
N SER A 27 -5.14 5.79 -22.77
CA SER A 27 -5.43 6.51 -21.52
C SER A 27 -6.92 6.50 -21.14
N ARG A 28 -7.83 6.12 -22.06
CA ARG A 28 -9.26 5.97 -21.75
C ARG A 28 -9.58 4.72 -20.94
N ARG A 29 -8.63 3.79 -20.80
CA ARG A 29 -8.80 2.52 -20.03
C ARG A 29 -7.92 2.42 -18.79
N GLU A 30 -6.89 3.25 -18.66
CA GLU A 30 -5.97 3.22 -17.52
C GLU A 30 -6.31 4.28 -16.47
N LEU A 31 -6.98 3.86 -15.40
CA LEU A 31 -7.34 4.71 -14.26
C LEU A 31 -6.11 5.18 -13.45
N LEU A 32 -5.06 4.36 -13.38
CA LEU A 32 -3.89 4.58 -12.54
C LEU A 32 -2.70 3.75 -13.06
N CYS A 33 -1.48 4.29 -12.95
CA CYS A 33 -0.24 3.54 -13.14
C CYS A 33 0.64 3.60 -11.87
N VAL A 34 0.95 2.44 -11.29
CA VAL A 34 1.78 2.35 -10.07
C VAL A 34 3.05 1.56 -10.37
N ALA A 35 4.20 2.15 -10.04
CA ALA A 35 5.45 1.42 -9.91
C ALA A 35 5.59 0.84 -8.50
N VAL A 36 6.01 -0.41 -8.42
CA VAL A 36 6.40 -1.06 -7.16
C VAL A 36 7.88 -1.44 -7.27
N THR A 37 8.65 -1.16 -6.23
CA THR A 37 10.10 -1.44 -6.22
C THR A 37 10.56 -2.00 -4.87
N MET A 38 11.56 -2.89 -4.92
CA MET A 38 12.26 -3.36 -3.73
C MET A 38 13.44 -2.45 -3.33
N ALA A 39 13.75 -1.44 -4.13
CA ALA A 39 14.74 -0.43 -3.79
C ALA A 39 14.10 0.74 -3.04
N ASP A 40 14.86 1.39 -2.17
CA ASP A 40 14.38 2.50 -1.36
C ASP A 40 14.14 3.76 -2.23
N VAL A 41 13.23 4.64 -1.81
CA VAL A 41 12.87 5.84 -2.59
C VAL A 41 12.83 7.10 -1.75
N TYR A 42 13.07 8.25 -2.39
CA TYR A 42 13.07 9.56 -1.73
C TYR A 42 12.49 10.66 -2.64
N PRO A 43 11.84 11.70 -2.06
CA PRO A 43 11.08 12.68 -2.83
C PRO A 43 11.92 13.83 -3.39
N GLY A 44 13.09 14.12 -2.80
CA GLY A 44 13.95 15.23 -3.20
C GLY A 44 15.07 15.51 -2.22
N GLU A 45 15.84 16.55 -2.48
CA GLU A 45 16.91 17.00 -1.57
C GLU A 45 16.35 17.37 -0.20
N GLY A 46 17.11 17.10 0.86
CA GLY A 46 16.69 17.32 2.25
C GLY A 46 15.82 16.22 2.87
N TRP A 47 15.30 15.28 2.09
CA TRP A 47 14.49 14.16 2.60
C TRP A 47 15.30 12.87 2.80
N ASN A 48 14.91 12.12 3.83
CA ASN A 48 15.53 10.83 4.15
C ASN A 48 15.05 9.71 3.23
N PHE A 49 13.76 9.41 3.27
CA PHE A 49 13.07 8.41 2.45
C PHE A 49 11.56 8.66 2.50
N VAL A 50 10.81 7.97 1.64
CA VAL A 50 9.36 7.79 1.74
C VAL A 50 9.00 6.34 1.41
N TYR A 51 7.92 5.80 1.99
CA TYR A 51 7.40 4.48 1.57
C TYR A 51 6.80 4.53 0.17
N GLY A 52 6.46 5.72 -0.31
CA GLY A 52 6.06 5.97 -1.67
C GLY A 52 5.60 7.40 -1.85
N GLN A 53 5.20 7.71 -3.07
CA GLN A 53 4.66 9.02 -3.41
C GLN A 53 3.70 8.86 -4.60
N ALA A 54 2.54 9.50 -4.50
CA ALA A 54 1.56 9.60 -5.57
C ALA A 54 1.56 11.02 -6.18
N CYS A 55 1.28 11.10 -7.49
CA CYS A 55 0.92 12.32 -8.18
C CYS A 55 -0.54 12.19 -8.65
N PHE A 56 -1.47 12.83 -7.93
CA PHE A 56 -2.90 12.70 -8.18
C PHE A 56 -3.32 13.23 -9.55
N VAL A 57 -2.78 14.37 -9.96
CA VAL A 57 -3.11 15.00 -11.26
C VAL A 57 -2.78 14.06 -12.41
N GLU A 58 -1.62 13.41 -12.34
CA GLU A 58 -1.10 12.54 -13.39
C GLU A 58 -1.56 11.08 -13.27
N HIS A 59 -2.24 10.73 -12.16
CA HIS A 59 -2.65 9.35 -11.84
C HIS A 59 -1.49 8.36 -11.92
N VAL A 60 -0.33 8.74 -11.37
CA VAL A 60 0.84 7.88 -11.24
C VAL A 60 1.33 7.81 -9.80
N GLY A 61 1.90 6.68 -9.41
CA GLY A 61 2.48 6.50 -8.08
C GLY A 61 3.68 5.58 -8.10
N VAL A 62 4.53 5.71 -7.07
CA VAL A 62 5.61 4.76 -6.81
C VAL A 62 5.59 4.37 -5.34
N TYR A 63 5.67 3.07 -5.06
CA TYR A 63 5.78 2.54 -3.70
C TYR A 63 7.01 1.64 -3.58
N SER A 64 7.72 1.80 -2.48
CA SER A 64 8.88 1.00 -2.13
C SER A 64 8.53 0.00 -1.04
N PHE A 65 8.89 -1.25 -1.27
CA PHE A 65 8.81 -2.31 -0.27
C PHE A 65 10.12 -2.52 0.49
N ALA A 66 11.18 -1.76 0.17
CA ALA A 66 12.51 -1.92 0.74
C ALA A 66 12.48 -1.92 2.28
N ARG A 67 11.77 -0.93 2.85
CA ARG A 67 11.71 -0.69 4.30
C ARG A 67 10.59 -1.45 5.02
N LEU A 68 9.87 -2.32 4.31
CA LEU A 68 8.76 -3.09 4.90
C LEU A 68 9.22 -4.38 5.57
N ASP A 69 10.44 -4.83 5.25
CA ASP A 69 11.10 -5.91 5.95
C ASP A 69 11.48 -5.46 7.37
N PRO A 70 10.99 -6.12 8.43
CA PRO A 70 11.41 -5.86 9.81
C PRO A 70 12.93 -5.92 10.02
N LEU A 71 13.66 -6.66 9.18
CA LEU A 71 15.11 -6.81 9.25
C LEU A 71 15.86 -5.66 8.58
N PHE A 72 15.19 -4.79 7.81
CA PHE A 72 15.83 -3.71 7.03
C PHE A 72 16.77 -2.83 7.86
N TYR A 73 16.39 -2.52 9.11
CA TYR A 73 17.21 -1.69 10.02
C TYR A 73 18.11 -2.49 10.98
N ARG A 74 17.97 -3.82 10.98
CA ARG A 74 18.55 -4.69 12.02
C ARG A 74 19.60 -5.65 11.48
N ALA A 75 19.67 -5.80 10.17
CA ALA A 75 20.56 -6.70 9.48
C ALA A 75 21.17 -5.99 8.27
N THR A 76 22.41 -6.33 7.96
CA THR A 76 23.07 -5.94 6.72
C THR A 76 22.38 -6.59 5.51
N ALA A 77 22.61 -6.05 4.32
CA ALA A 77 22.07 -6.59 3.08
C ALA A 77 22.40 -8.08 2.88
N GLU A 78 23.63 -8.47 3.23
CA GLU A 78 24.12 -9.85 3.12
C GLU A 78 23.43 -10.77 4.13
N GLU A 79 23.17 -10.29 5.36
CA GLU A 79 22.45 -11.04 6.39
C GLU A 79 20.98 -11.24 6.02
N ILE A 80 20.31 -10.22 5.47
CA ILE A 80 18.93 -10.35 4.96
C ILE A 80 18.87 -11.38 3.83
N GLN A 81 19.82 -11.34 2.88
CA GLN A 81 19.85 -12.33 1.78
C GLN A 81 20.12 -13.76 2.25
N ARG A 82 20.88 -13.94 3.32
CA ARG A 82 21.24 -15.26 3.87
C ARG A 82 20.21 -15.81 4.86
N THR A 83 19.33 -14.97 5.37
CA THR A 83 18.31 -15.38 6.35
C THR A 83 17.02 -15.76 5.62
N PRO A 84 16.63 -17.05 5.58
CA PRO A 84 15.36 -17.42 5.01
C PRO A 84 14.22 -16.75 5.79
N LEU A 85 13.29 -16.12 5.08
CA LEU A 85 12.11 -15.52 5.70
C LEU A 85 11.27 -16.61 6.36
N THR A 86 10.92 -16.41 7.64
CA THR A 86 9.90 -17.23 8.29
C THR A 86 8.54 -16.96 7.64
N GLU A 87 7.61 -17.89 7.79
CA GLU A 87 6.23 -17.71 7.32
C GLU A 87 5.59 -16.46 7.95
N GLU A 88 5.77 -16.27 9.27
CA GLU A 88 5.28 -15.11 10.00
C GLU A 88 5.85 -13.79 9.44
N HIS A 89 7.17 -13.71 9.20
CA HIS A 89 7.78 -12.53 8.61
C HIS A 89 7.25 -12.25 7.21
N SER A 90 7.06 -13.30 6.40
CA SER A 90 6.51 -13.18 5.05
C SER A 90 5.09 -12.62 5.08
N ILE A 91 4.24 -13.08 6.01
CA ILE A 91 2.88 -12.58 6.19
C ILE A 91 2.88 -11.11 6.64
N ILE A 92 3.76 -10.71 7.56
CA ILE A 92 3.89 -9.31 8.00
C ILE A 92 4.26 -8.40 6.83
N ILE A 93 5.29 -8.77 6.06
CA ILE A 93 5.74 -8.00 4.90
C ILE A 93 4.60 -7.89 3.88
N LEU A 94 3.96 -9.00 3.54
CA LEU A 94 2.85 -9.02 2.60
C LEU A 94 1.69 -8.12 3.07
N ARG A 95 1.33 -8.19 4.35
CA ARG A 95 0.29 -7.33 4.94
C ARG A 95 0.63 -5.84 4.81
N ARG A 96 1.89 -5.47 5.05
CA ARG A 96 2.37 -4.08 4.90
C ARG A 96 2.33 -3.63 3.45
N CYS A 97 2.75 -4.48 2.52
CA CYS A 97 2.69 -4.22 1.07
C CYS A 97 1.25 -3.96 0.62
N ILE A 98 0.32 -4.85 0.99
CA ILE A 98 -1.11 -4.71 0.69
C ILE A 98 -1.65 -3.41 1.27
N LYS A 99 -1.31 -3.10 2.53
CA LYS A 99 -1.77 -1.88 3.21
C LYS A 99 -1.38 -0.63 2.44
N ILE A 100 -0.11 -0.48 2.13
CA ILE A 100 0.41 0.71 1.46
C ILE A 100 -0.25 0.86 0.10
N ILE A 101 -0.28 -0.20 -0.71
CA ILE A 101 -0.93 -0.14 -2.03
C ILE A 101 -2.39 0.29 -1.90
N LEU A 102 -3.16 -0.31 -0.99
CA LEU A 102 -4.58 0.02 -0.83
C LEU A 102 -4.80 1.43 -0.27
N HIS A 103 -3.98 1.87 0.69
CA HIS A 103 -4.03 3.22 1.25
C HIS A 103 -3.85 4.27 0.16
N GLU A 104 -2.87 4.04 -0.71
CA GLU A 104 -2.47 5.00 -1.71
C GLU A 104 -3.42 5.00 -2.92
N ILE A 105 -3.93 3.83 -3.31
CA ILE A 105 -5.07 3.73 -4.22
C ILE A 105 -6.27 4.51 -3.67
N GLY A 106 -6.51 4.46 -2.35
CA GLY A 106 -7.52 5.29 -1.70
C GLY A 106 -7.30 6.78 -1.93
N HIS A 107 -6.07 7.27 -1.80
CA HIS A 107 -5.74 8.65 -2.12
C HIS A 107 -6.00 9.02 -3.59
N ILE A 108 -5.74 8.10 -4.52
CA ILE A 108 -6.04 8.29 -5.95
C ILE A 108 -7.54 8.43 -6.21
N PHE A 109 -8.38 7.73 -5.44
CA PHE A 109 -9.83 7.94 -5.43
C PHE A 109 -10.28 9.16 -4.60
N GLY A 110 -9.38 10.06 -4.23
CA GLY A 110 -9.68 11.31 -3.52
C GLY A 110 -9.91 11.16 -2.02
N LEU A 111 -9.57 10.02 -1.42
CA LEU A 111 -9.67 9.85 0.03
C LEU A 111 -8.45 10.48 0.71
N TYR A 112 -8.65 11.53 1.50
CA TYR A 112 -7.61 12.00 2.43
C TYR A 112 -7.45 11.06 3.64
N HIS A 113 -6.42 11.31 4.44
CA HIS A 113 -6.24 10.62 5.71
C HIS A 113 -7.52 10.69 6.56
N CYS A 114 -7.97 9.53 7.06
CA CYS A 114 -9.14 9.44 7.91
C CYS A 114 -8.77 9.73 9.36
N ILE A 115 -9.56 10.58 10.01
CA ILE A 115 -9.43 10.92 11.43
C ILE A 115 -10.64 10.48 12.27
N TYR A 116 -11.65 9.87 11.64
CA TYR A 116 -12.93 9.56 12.29
C TYR A 116 -12.94 8.23 13.04
N TYR A 117 -12.26 7.21 12.48
CA TYR A 117 -12.28 5.83 12.98
C TYR A 117 -10.96 5.14 12.67
N LEU A 118 -10.77 3.95 13.23
CA LEU A 118 -9.78 2.99 12.72
C LEU A 118 -10.13 2.63 11.28
N CYS A 119 -9.20 2.92 10.38
CA CYS A 119 -9.41 2.88 8.94
C CYS A 119 -8.08 2.59 8.24
N LEU A 120 -8.17 1.87 7.12
CA LEU A 120 -7.08 1.75 6.14
C LEU A 120 -6.47 3.11 5.80
N MET A 121 -7.28 4.16 5.71
CA MET A 121 -6.86 5.53 5.37
C MET A 121 -6.28 6.31 6.56
N ASN A 122 -6.01 5.73 7.73
CA ASN A 122 -5.30 6.46 8.78
C ASN A 122 -3.83 6.64 8.38
N GLY A 123 -3.32 7.87 8.32
CA GLY A 123 -1.89 8.13 8.04
C GLY A 123 -0.99 7.59 9.16
N PHE A 124 0.21 7.11 8.84
CA PHE A 124 1.17 6.52 9.80
C PHE A 124 2.59 7.03 9.57
N ASN A 125 3.35 7.19 10.65
CA ASN A 125 4.72 7.69 10.59
C ASN A 125 5.81 6.62 10.81
N ASN A 126 5.43 5.43 11.27
CA ASN A 126 6.34 4.32 11.55
C ASN A 126 5.63 2.97 11.37
N GLU A 127 6.41 1.88 11.38
CA GLU A 127 5.90 0.52 11.15
C GLU A 127 4.95 0.05 12.25
N THR A 128 5.19 0.44 13.51
CA THR A 128 4.33 0.06 14.63
C THR A 128 2.92 0.62 14.47
N GLU A 129 2.83 1.91 14.13
CA GLU A 129 1.56 2.55 13.80
C GLU A 129 0.88 1.91 12.58
N MET A 130 1.67 1.65 11.54
CA MET A 130 1.19 0.97 10.33
C MET A 130 0.60 -0.40 10.68
N ASP A 131 1.29 -1.20 11.48
CA ASP A 131 0.89 -2.56 11.82
C ASP A 131 -0.40 -2.59 12.65
N TRP A 132 -0.54 -1.65 13.60
CA TRP A 132 -1.70 -1.54 14.47
C TRP A 132 -2.99 -1.13 13.73
N LYS A 133 -2.89 -0.32 12.66
CA LYS A 133 -4.03 0.11 11.85
C LYS A 133 -4.68 -1.08 11.11
N PRO A 134 -5.95 -1.00 10.69
CA PRO A 134 -6.59 -2.09 9.95
C PRO A 134 -6.26 -2.07 8.45
N LEU A 135 -6.63 -3.13 7.72
CA LEU A 135 -6.65 -3.17 6.25
C LEU A 135 -8.01 -2.80 5.64
N HIS A 136 -9.06 -2.63 6.45
CA HIS A 136 -10.40 -2.31 5.97
C HIS A 136 -10.68 -0.80 6.02
N LEU A 137 -11.53 -0.33 5.12
CA LEU A 137 -12.09 1.01 5.18
C LEU A 137 -13.11 1.10 6.31
N CYS A 138 -13.11 2.21 7.05
CA CYS A 138 -14.19 2.54 7.97
C CYS A 138 -15.48 2.89 7.19
N PRO A 139 -16.66 2.91 7.84
CA PRO A 139 -17.93 3.22 7.17
C PRO A 139 -17.93 4.54 6.40
N VAL A 140 -17.25 5.57 6.92
CA VAL A 140 -17.14 6.89 6.26
C VAL A 140 -16.35 6.79 4.96
N CYS A 141 -15.16 6.19 4.99
CA CYS A 141 -14.32 6.08 3.79
C CYS A 141 -14.90 5.10 2.77
N LEU A 142 -15.52 4.00 3.23
CA LEU A 142 -16.23 3.07 2.37
C LEU A 142 -17.39 3.77 1.64
N HIS A 143 -18.18 4.58 2.35
CA HIS A 143 -19.29 5.32 1.75
C HIS A 143 -18.79 6.37 0.74
N LYS A 144 -17.70 7.09 1.05
CA LYS A 144 -17.06 8.01 0.10
C LYS A 144 -16.68 7.29 -1.20
N LEU A 145 -16.00 6.15 -1.10
CA LEU A 145 -15.61 5.38 -2.29
C LEU A 145 -16.83 4.83 -3.05
N TYR A 146 -17.82 4.30 -2.33
CA TYR A 146 -19.06 3.79 -2.90
C TYR A 146 -19.85 4.87 -3.64
N SER A 147 -19.89 6.10 -3.10
CA SER A 147 -20.60 7.23 -3.74
C SER A 147 -20.05 7.58 -5.13
N THR A 148 -18.80 7.22 -5.41
CA THR A 148 -18.14 7.46 -6.71
C THR A 148 -18.21 6.23 -7.63
N LEU A 149 -18.01 5.03 -7.08
CA LEU A 149 -17.81 3.81 -7.88
C LEU A 149 -19.02 2.86 -7.92
N GLN A 150 -19.96 2.99 -6.98
CA GLN A 150 -21.19 2.18 -6.87
C GLN A 150 -20.96 0.65 -6.98
N PHE A 151 -19.87 0.14 -6.42
CA PHE A 151 -19.50 -1.27 -6.47
C PHE A 151 -20.28 -2.13 -5.46
N ASP A 152 -20.35 -3.44 -5.70
CA ASP A 152 -20.92 -4.40 -4.75
C ASP A 152 -19.99 -4.58 -3.54
N VAL A 153 -20.39 -3.98 -2.40
CA VAL A 153 -19.66 -4.06 -1.13
C VAL A 153 -19.61 -5.50 -0.60
N ARG A 154 -20.67 -6.28 -0.80
CA ARG A 154 -20.74 -7.66 -0.33
C ARG A 154 -19.77 -8.53 -1.13
N HIS A 155 -19.76 -8.39 -2.46
CA HIS A 155 -18.77 -9.04 -3.31
C HIS A 155 -17.34 -8.64 -2.93
N LEU A 156 -17.08 -7.34 -2.71
CA LEU A 156 -15.77 -6.85 -2.28
C LEU A 156 -15.31 -7.54 -0.97
N TYR A 157 -16.18 -7.60 0.03
CA TYR A 157 -15.83 -8.19 1.33
C TYR A 157 -15.65 -9.71 1.24
N ALA A 158 -16.43 -10.41 0.42
CA ALA A 158 -16.24 -11.84 0.18
C ALA A 158 -14.89 -12.13 -0.49
N THR A 159 -14.53 -11.33 -1.50
CA THR A 159 -13.24 -11.41 -2.18
C THR A 159 -12.08 -11.15 -1.22
N PHE A 160 -12.16 -10.10 -0.40
CA PHE A 160 -11.13 -9.85 0.60
C PHE A 160 -11.04 -10.93 1.68
N ALA A 161 -12.16 -11.48 2.15
CA ALA A 161 -12.14 -12.59 3.11
C ALA A 161 -11.36 -13.79 2.55
N ASN A 162 -11.64 -14.18 1.30
CA ASN A 162 -10.98 -15.31 0.64
C ASN A 162 -9.48 -15.06 0.40
N LEU A 163 -9.11 -13.85 -0.03
CA LEU A 163 -7.71 -13.46 -0.18
C LEU A 163 -6.98 -13.49 1.16
N CYS A 164 -7.60 -12.94 2.21
CA CYS A 164 -7.00 -12.96 3.55
C CYS A 164 -6.80 -14.41 4.06
N ASP A 165 -7.75 -15.30 3.82
CA ASP A 165 -7.65 -16.73 4.15
C ASP A 165 -6.48 -17.40 3.41
N THR A 166 -6.33 -17.10 2.11
CA THR A 166 -5.28 -17.65 1.24
C THR A 166 -3.88 -17.24 1.68
N TYR A 167 -3.73 -16.02 2.20
CA TYR A 167 -2.43 -15.43 2.57
C TYR A 167 -2.17 -15.40 4.09
N GLY A 168 -2.95 -16.12 4.90
CA GLY A 168 -2.74 -16.21 6.34
C GLY A 168 -3.03 -14.91 7.13
N LEU A 169 -3.83 -14.00 6.58
CA LEU A 169 -4.24 -12.74 7.22
C LEU A 169 -5.49 -12.97 8.11
N GLU A 170 -5.33 -13.77 9.16
CA GLU A 170 -6.45 -14.28 9.97
C GLU A 170 -7.31 -13.17 10.60
N LYS A 171 -6.67 -12.11 11.12
CA LYS A 171 -7.37 -11.00 11.80
C LYS A 171 -8.32 -10.29 10.83
N GLU A 172 -7.84 -10.01 9.63
CA GLU A 172 -8.61 -9.38 8.55
C GLU A 172 -9.68 -10.32 7.99
N CYS A 173 -9.35 -11.60 7.77
CA CYS A 173 -10.30 -12.61 7.32
C CYS A 173 -11.50 -12.69 8.27
N LYS A 174 -11.25 -12.81 9.58
CA LYS A 174 -12.28 -12.83 10.62
C LYS A 174 -13.13 -11.56 10.61
N TRP A 175 -12.50 -10.40 10.40
CA TRP A 175 -13.21 -9.13 10.32
C TRP A 175 -14.17 -9.08 9.13
N TYR A 176 -13.72 -9.43 7.92
CA TYR A 176 -14.54 -9.42 6.71
C TYR A 176 -15.69 -10.44 6.79
N ARG A 177 -15.40 -11.69 7.23
CA ARG A 177 -16.41 -12.73 7.43
C ARG A 177 -17.50 -12.29 8.41
N LYS A 178 -17.13 -11.64 9.52
CA LYS A 178 -18.10 -11.08 10.47
C LYS A 178 -18.96 -9.99 9.83
N ARG A 179 -18.41 -9.11 9.00
CA ARG A 179 -19.18 -8.04 8.34
C ARG A 179 -20.17 -8.57 7.31
N LEU A 180 -19.81 -9.61 6.56
CA LEU A 180 -20.68 -10.25 5.58
C LEU A 180 -21.99 -10.78 6.19
N GLN A 181 -22.00 -11.13 7.47
CA GLN A 181 -23.21 -11.58 8.17
C GLN A 181 -24.26 -10.47 8.34
N TYR A 182 -23.86 -9.20 8.24
CA TYR A 182 -24.74 -8.04 8.40
C TYR A 182 -25.07 -7.34 7.08
N LEU A 183 -24.43 -7.72 5.98
CA LEU A 183 -24.72 -7.20 4.64
C LEU A 183 -25.72 -8.15 3.99
N GLN A 184 -27.00 -7.77 4.00
CA GLN A 184 -28.10 -8.48 3.33
C GLN A 184 -28.00 -8.34 1.81
#